data_AF-A0A392TLG3-F1
#
_entry.id   AF-A0A392TLG3-F1
#
_cell.length_a   1.000
_cell.length_b   1.000
_cell.length_c   1.000
_cell.angle_alpha   90.00
_cell.angle_beta   90.00
_cell.angle_gamma   90.00
#
_symmetry.space_group_name_H-M   'P 1'
#
loop_
_entity.id
_entity.type
_entity.pdbx_description
1 polymer ?
#
loop_
_entity_poly.entity_id
_entity_poly.type
_entity_poly.pdbx_seq_one_letter_code
_entity_poly.pdbx_strand_id
1 'polypeptide(L)'
;SFLGHVISSEGIAVDPAKVDDVLQWSTPESVPGIRSFLGLAGYYRRFIEGFSKLAMPLTQLTRKNQPFVWDKNCENSFQELKR
;
A
#
# COMPACT_ATOMS: atom_id res chain seq x y z
N SER A 1 9.19 16.47 -10.13
CA SER A 1 7.84 16.02 -9.78
C SER A 1 7.11 17.12 -9.02
N PHE A 2 5.77 17.19 -9.08
CA PHE A 2 4.95 18.08 -8.26
C PHE A 2 4.11 17.20 -7.33
N LEU A 3 4.22 17.40 -6.02
CA LEU A 3 3.54 16.59 -4.99
C LEU A 3 3.79 15.06 -5.07
N GLY A 4 4.88 14.60 -5.70
CA GLY A 4 5.14 13.16 -5.91
C GLY A 4 4.48 12.59 -7.18
N HIS A 5 4.13 13.46 -8.13
CA HIS A 5 3.69 13.08 -9.47
C HIS A 5 4.65 13.62 -10.54
N VAL A 6 4.90 12.81 -11.57
CA VAL A 6 5.52 13.24 -12.83
C VAL A 6 4.38 13.70 -13.74
N ILE A 7 4.38 14.98 -14.14
CA ILE A 7 3.40 15.52 -15.07
C ILE A 7 4.03 15.48 -16.46
N SER A 8 3.52 14.66 -17.36
CA SER A 8 3.93 14.61 -18.78
C SER A 8 2.78 15.10 -19.68
N SER A 9 3.08 15.32 -20.96
CA SER A 9 2.07 15.62 -21.99
C SER A 9 1.03 14.51 -22.18
N GLU A 10 1.28 13.31 -21.65
CA GLU A 10 0.41 12.14 -21.71
C GLU A 10 -0.44 11.96 -20.44
N GLY A 11 -0.16 12.71 -19.36
CA GLY A 11 -0.96 12.70 -18.13
C GLY A 11 -0.15 12.77 -16.83
N ILE A 12 -0.78 12.32 -15.74
CA ILE A 12 -0.17 12.22 -14.40
C ILE A 12 0.45 10.83 -14.26
N ALA A 13 1.78 10.76 -14.33
CA ALA A 13 2.56 9.58 -14.00
C ALA A 13 2.99 9.62 -12.52
N VAL A 14 3.17 8.44 -11.95
CA VAL A 14 3.69 8.28 -10.58
C VAL A 14 5.20 8.56 -10.56
N ASP A 15 5.68 9.22 -9.50
CA ASP A 15 7.12 9.35 -9.26
C ASP A 15 7.75 7.96 -9.00
N PRO A 16 8.67 7.47 -9.86
CA PRO A 16 9.25 6.12 -9.73
C PRO A 16 9.91 5.89 -8.37
N ALA A 17 10.56 6.92 -7.80
CA ALA A 17 11.22 6.84 -6.50
C ALA A 17 10.24 6.46 -5.38
N LYS A 18 8.97 6.83 -5.52
CA LYS A 18 7.94 6.51 -4.54
C LYS A 18 7.26 5.16 -4.77
N VAL A 19 7.39 4.59 -5.96
CA VAL A 19 7.04 3.19 -6.22
C VAL A 19 8.07 2.31 -5.53
N ASP A 20 9.36 2.63 -5.69
CA ASP A 20 10.46 1.90 -5.05
C ASP A 20 10.30 1.82 -3.53
N ASP A 21 9.87 2.92 -2.87
CA ASP A 21 9.56 2.95 -1.44
C ASP A 21 8.52 1.87 -1.04
N VAL A 22 7.49 1.64 -1.86
CA VAL A 22 6.46 0.62 -1.62
C VAL A 22 7.01 -0.78 -1.89
N LEU A 23 7.76 -0.96 -2.99
CA LEU A 23 8.36 -2.24 -3.38
C LEU A 23 9.40 -2.74 -2.36
N GLN A 24 10.14 -1.84 -1.72
CA GLN A 24 11.16 -2.17 -0.72
C GLN A 24 10.62 -2.22 0.72
N TRP A 25 9.32 -1.97 0.92
CA TRP A 25 8.72 -1.93 2.26
C TRP A 25 8.87 -3.28 2.99
N SER A 26 9.37 -3.26 4.22
CA SER A 26 9.48 -4.47 5.05
C SER A 26 8.13 -4.86 5.65
N THR A 27 7.90 -6.15 5.91
CA THR A 27 6.63 -6.62 6.48
C THR A 27 6.29 -5.85 7.76
N PRO A 28 5.13 -5.15 7.82
CA PRO A 28 4.77 -4.37 8.99
C PRO A 28 4.49 -5.26 10.20
N GLU A 29 5.11 -4.96 11.33
CA GLU A 29 4.95 -5.73 12.58
C GLU A 29 3.94 -5.08 13.56
N SER A 30 3.29 -3.99 13.15
CA SER A 30 2.41 -3.23 14.02
C SER A 30 1.29 -2.50 13.27
N VAL A 31 0.21 -2.17 13.98
CA VAL A 31 -0.92 -1.40 13.44
C VAL A 31 -0.49 -0.04 12.86
N PRO A 32 0.37 0.76 13.53
CA PRO A 32 0.91 1.98 12.92
C PRO A 32 1.67 1.70 11.62
N GLY A 33 2.50 0.65 11.58
CA GLY A 33 3.23 0.26 10.38
C GLY A 33 2.31 -0.06 9.20
N ILE A 34 1.23 -0.82 9.44
CA ILE A 34 0.21 -1.11 8.42
C ILE A 34 -0.47 0.17 7.93
N ARG A 35 -0.83 1.09 8.84
CA ARG A 35 -1.46 2.36 8.45
C ARG A 35 -0.54 3.21 7.59
N SER A 36 0.76 3.26 7.90
CA SER A 36 1.76 3.95 7.08
C SER A 36 1.86 3.34 5.68
N PHE A 37 1.96 2.01 5.60
CA PHE A 37 1.99 1.30 4.32
C PHE A 37 0.73 1.55 3.48
N LEU A 38 -0.46 1.36 4.07
CA LEU A 38 -1.74 1.58 3.38
C LEU A 38 -1.94 3.05 2.99
N GLY A 39 -1.40 3.99 3.74
CA GLY A 39 -1.40 5.41 3.39
C GLY A 39 -0.61 5.67 2.11
N LEU A 40 0.59 5.12 2.00
CA LEU A 40 1.43 5.27 0.82
C LEU A 40 0.88 4.49 -0.39
N ALA A 41 0.53 3.22 -0.20
CA ALA A 41 -0.08 2.41 -1.25
C ALA A 41 -1.43 3.01 -1.72
N GLY A 42 -2.18 3.61 -0.80
CA GLY A 42 -3.43 4.31 -1.07
C GLY A 42 -3.27 5.55 -1.97
N TYR A 43 -2.11 6.22 -1.95
CA TYR A 43 -1.80 7.31 -2.87
C TYR A 43 -1.71 6.80 -4.32
N TYR A 44 -1.29 5.53 -4.52
CA TYR A 44 -1.21 4.85 -5.83
C TYR A 44 -2.45 4.06 -6.21
N ARG A 45 -3.50 4.04 -5.38
CA ARG A 45 -4.70 3.19 -5.58
C ARG A 45 -5.35 3.30 -6.96
N ARG A 46 -5.20 4.42 -7.67
CA ARG A 46 -5.78 4.63 -9.01
C ARG A 46 -5.11 3.80 -10.10
N PHE A 47 -3.90 3.30 -9.82
CA PHE A 47 -3.09 2.50 -10.74
C PHE A 47 -3.10 1.01 -10.37
N ILE A 48 -3.73 0.65 -9.24
CA ILE A 48 -3.80 -0.73 -8.74
C ILE A 48 -5.23 -1.22 -8.91
N GLU A 49 -5.46 -2.11 -9.87
CA GLU A 49 -6.77 -2.71 -10.08
C GLU A 49 -7.21 -3.51 -8.85
N GLY A 50 -8.44 -3.29 -8.40
CA GLY A 50 -8.97 -4.01 -7.24
C GLY A 50 -8.30 -3.66 -5.91
N PHE A 51 -7.61 -2.51 -5.80
CA PHE A 51 -6.89 -2.07 -4.59
C PHE A 51 -7.67 -2.32 -3.29
N SER A 52 -8.96 -1.96 -3.24
CA SER A 52 -9.78 -2.14 -2.03
C SER A 52 -9.92 -3.60 -1.59
N LYS A 53 -9.97 -4.54 -2.55
CA LYS A 53 -10.02 -5.98 -2.25
C LYS A 53 -8.67 -6.47 -1.73
N LEU A 54 -7.58 -6.04 -2.37
CA LEU A 54 -6.21 -6.38 -1.97
C LEU A 54 -5.86 -5.82 -0.59
N ALA A 55 -6.22 -4.58 -0.30
CA ALA A 55 -5.95 -3.92 0.98
C ALA A 55 -6.85 -4.41 2.14
N MET A 56 -7.89 -5.20 1.86
CA MET A 56 -8.89 -5.57 2.87
C MET A 56 -8.30 -6.36 4.05
N PRO A 57 -7.48 -7.42 3.86
CA PRO A 57 -6.88 -8.15 4.98
C PRO A 57 -6.02 -7.25 5.87
N LEU A 58 -5.20 -6.38 5.26
CA LEU A 58 -4.39 -5.42 6.00
C LEU A 58 -5.23 -4.38 6.76
N THR A 59 -6.32 -3.91 6.14
CA THR A 59 -7.23 -2.95 6.78
C THR A 59 -7.91 -3.57 8.01
N GLN A 60 -8.22 -4.88 7.99
CA GLN A 60 -8.79 -5.58 9.15
C GLN A 60 -7.84 -5.57 10.34
N LEU A 61 -6.53 -5.71 10.12
CA LEU A 61 -5.52 -5.62 11.18
C LEU A 61 -5.48 -4.25 11.88
N THR A 62 -6.05 -3.20 11.28
CA THR A 62 -6.07 -1.85 11.88
C THR A 62 -7.29 -1.55 12.75
N ARG A 63 -8.26 -2.48 12.81
CA ARG A 63 -9.52 -2.33 13.54
C ARG A 63 -9.30 -2.35 15.05
N LYS A 64 -10.12 -1.59 15.79
CA LYS A 64 -10.12 -1.63 17.25
C LYS A 64 -10.61 -3.00 17.75
N ASN A 65 -10.07 -3.43 18.89
CA ASN A 65 -10.45 -4.68 19.58
C ASN A 65 -10.22 -5.97 18.77
N GLN A 66 -9.32 -5.94 17.78
CA GLN A 66 -8.91 -7.12 17.02
C GLN A 66 -7.44 -7.45 17.36
N PRO A 67 -7.10 -8.72 17.67
CA PRO A 67 -5.70 -9.10 17.84
C PRO A 67 -4.95 -8.91 16.52
N PHE A 68 -3.71 -8.44 16.64
CA PHE A 68 -2.80 -8.35 15.49
C PHE A 68 -2.30 -9.75 15.17
N VAL A 69 -2.84 -10.37 14.13
CA VAL A 69 -2.44 -11.70 13.65
C VAL A 69 -2.09 -11.59 12.18
N TRP A 70 -0.79 -11.60 11.89
CA TRP A 70 -0.32 -11.62 10.51
C TRP A 70 -0.48 -13.04 9.94
N ASP A 71 -1.55 -13.23 9.17
CA ASP A 71 -1.85 -14.52 8.54
C ASP A 71 -1.39 -14.57 7.07
N LYS A 72 -1.61 -15.72 6.41
CA LYS A 72 -1.26 -15.91 5.00
C LYS A 72 -2.03 -14.96 4.08
N ASN A 73 -3.24 -14.54 4.44
CA ASN A 73 -4.01 -13.60 3.63
C ASN A 73 -3.39 -12.20 3.69
N CYS A 74 -2.93 -11.78 4.87
CA CYS A 74 -2.20 -10.53 5.07
C CYS A 74 -0.89 -10.54 4.28
N GLU A 75 -0.13 -11.63 4.34
CA GLU A 75 1.11 -11.77 3.57
C GLU A 75 0.85 -11.69 2.06
N ASN A 76 -0.11 -12.46 1.54
CA ASN A 76 -0.45 -12.42 0.11
C ASN A 76 -0.88 -11.02 -0.31
N SER A 77 -1.79 -10.39 0.45
CA SER A 77 -2.25 -9.02 0.18
C SER A 77 -1.11 -8.01 0.19
N PHE A 78 -0.17 -8.13 1.13
CA PHE A 78 0.99 -7.26 1.21
C PHE A 78 1.88 -7.42 -0.02
N GLN A 79 2.19 -8.65 -0.44
CA GLN A 79 3.03 -8.90 -1.61
C GLN A 79 2.36 -8.48 -2.91
N GLU A 80 1.05 -8.70 -3.08
CA GLU A 80 0.33 -8.25 -4.28
C GLU A 80 0.26 -6.71 -4.37
N LEU A 81 0.17 -6.01 -3.23
CA LEU A 81 0.22 -4.54 -3.22
C LEU A 81 1.63 -3.97 -3.50
N LYS A 82 2.66 -4.83 -3.47
CA LYS A 82 4.05 -4.52 -3.81
C LYS A 82 4.42 -4.98 -5.22
N ARG A 83 3.45 -5.25 -6.09
CA ARG A 83 3.67 -5.55 -7.51
C ARG A 83 3.07 -4.45 -8.36
#